data_AF-A0A3S5CFA2-F1
#
_entry.id   AF-A0A3S5CFA2-F1
#
_cell.length_a   1.000
_cell.length_b   1.000
_cell.length_c   1.000
_cell.angle_alpha   90.00
_cell.angle_beta   90.00
_cell.angle_gamma   90.00
#
_symmetry.space_group_name_H-M   'P 1'
#
loop_
_entity.id
_entity.type
_entity.pdbx_description
1 polymer ?
#
loop_
_entity_poly.entity_id
_entity_poly.type
_entity_poly.pdbx_seq_one_letter_code
_entity_poly.pdbx_strand_id
1 'polypeptide(L)' 'MTQGGQTWSEAVAATVRAELARRKMRAGSLAAVLGLGRTATYDRVNGTVPFDTRELLLVASHLGVSVEELVRAADSRRD' A
#
# COMPACT_ATOMS: atom_id res chain seq x y z
N MET A 1 19.15 2.99 20.74
CA MET A 1 19.60 2.46 19.43
C MET A 1 18.36 2.17 18.60
N THR A 2 18.00 3.06 17.69
CA THR A 2 17.20 2.69 16.52
C THR A 2 17.64 3.62 15.40
N GLN A 3 18.47 3.13 14.49
CA GLN A 3 18.51 3.69 13.14
C GLN A 3 17.14 3.34 12.55
N GLY A 4 16.15 4.21 12.78
CA GLY A 4 14.74 3.95 12.50
C GLY A 4 14.43 4.09 11.02
N GLY A 5 15.05 3.25 10.19
CA GLY A 5 14.65 3.10 8.80
C GLY A 5 13.22 2.57 8.72
N GLN A 6 12.45 3.08 7.76
CA GLN A 6 11.10 2.60 7.49
C GLN A 6 11.12 1.09 7.23
N THR A 7 10.21 0.34 7.85
CA THR A 7 10.02 -1.09 7.56
C THR A 7 9.52 -1.28 6.14
N TRP A 8 9.70 -2.48 5.57
CA TRP A 8 9.20 -2.77 4.22
C TRP A 8 7.68 -2.59 4.10
N SER A 9 6.92 -3.03 5.12
CA SER A 9 5.47 -2.88 5.16
C SER A 9 5.02 -1.41 5.16
N GLU A 10 5.71 -0.56 5.92
CA GLU A 10 5.44 0.88 5.91
C GLU A 10 5.80 1.52 4.56
N ALA A 11 6.89 1.08 3.91
CA ALA A 11 7.30 1.55 2.59
C ALA A 11 6.27 1.18 1.51
N VAL A 12 5.76 -0.06 1.55
CA VAL A 12 4.65 -0.53 0.70
C VAL A 12 3.41 0.34 0.91
N ALA A 13 2.99 0.58 2.17
CA ALA A 13 1.83 1.42 2.45
C ALA A 13 2.02 2.86 1.95
N ALA A 14 3.24 3.42 2.09
CA ALA A 14 3.58 4.73 1.55
C ALA A 14 3.54 4.78 0.02
N THR A 15 3.99 3.72 -0.66
CA THR A 15 3.86 3.57 -2.12
C THR A 15 2.40 3.51 -2.54
N VAL A 16 1.57 2.70 -1.89
CA VAL A 16 0.12 2.62 -2.18
C VAL A 16 -0.55 4.00 -2.04
N ARG A 17 -0.24 4.75 -0.96
CA ARG A 17 -0.75 6.12 -0.79
C ARG A 17 -0.32 7.06 -1.91
N ALA A 18 0.94 6.96 -2.36
CA ALA A 18 1.45 7.76 -3.46
C ALA A 18 0.74 7.43 -4.79
N GLU A 19 0.52 6.15 -5.10
CA GLU A 19 -0.19 5.76 -6.32
C GLU A 19 -1.66 6.19 -6.31
N LEU A 20 -2.33 6.08 -5.16
CA LEU A 20 -3.68 6.61 -4.97
C LEU A 20 -3.73 8.11 -5.25
N ALA A 21 -2.78 8.87 -4.69
CA ALA A 21 -2.69 10.31 -4.89
C ALA A 21 -2.44 10.69 -6.36
N ARG A 22 -1.49 10.02 -7.03
CA ARG A 22 -1.19 10.25 -8.46
C ARG A 22 -2.40 10.01 -9.36
N ARG A 23 -3.23 9.02 -9.02
CA ARG A 23 -4.45 8.66 -9.77
C ARG A 23 -5.70 9.40 -9.30
N LYS A 24 -5.58 10.28 -8.31
CA LYS A 24 -6.70 11.00 -7.68
C LYS A 24 -7.78 10.06 -7.14
N MET A 25 -7.37 8.88 -6.66
CA MET A 25 -8.24 7.86 -6.09
C MET A 25 -8.30 8.00 -4.57
N ARG A 26 -9.47 7.76 -3.99
CA ARG A 26 -9.66 7.83 -2.53
C ARG A 26 -9.23 6.51 -1.89
N ALA A 27 -8.54 6.56 -0.76
CA ALA A 27 -8.17 5.37 0.03
C ALA A 27 -9.38 4.49 0.38
N GLY A 28 -10.54 5.11 0.66
CA GLY A 28 -11.79 4.39 0.92
C GLY A 28 -12.29 3.52 -0.23
N SER A 29 -11.85 3.76 -1.48
CA SER A 29 -12.19 2.88 -2.62
C SER A 29 -11.57 1.49 -2.49
N LEU A 30 -10.47 1.35 -1.72
CA LEU A 30 -9.84 0.05 -1.47
C LEU A 30 -10.68 -0.86 -0.57
N ALA A 31 -11.63 -0.33 0.21
CA ALA A 31 -12.45 -1.15 1.10
C ALA A 31 -13.26 -2.20 0.32
N ALA A 32 -13.90 -1.78 -0.78
CA ALA A 32 -14.64 -2.67 -1.67
C ALA A 32 -13.73 -3.66 -2.40
N VAL A 33 -12.55 -3.21 -2.84
CA VAL A 33 -11.56 -4.03 -3.55
C VAL A 33 -10.99 -5.13 -2.65
N LEU A 34 -10.69 -4.80 -1.39
CA LEU A 34 -10.09 -5.70 -0.42
C LEU A 34 -11.12 -6.60 0.26
N GLY A 35 -12.41 -6.26 0.21
CA GLY A 35 -13.46 -6.93 0.97
C GLY A 35 -13.37 -6.64 2.47
N LEU A 36 -12.91 -5.43 2.84
CA LEU A 36 -12.62 -5.04 4.22
C LEU A 36 -13.52 -3.90 4.68
N GLY A 37 -13.71 -3.82 6.00
CA GLY A 37 -14.28 -2.65 6.64
C GLY A 37 -13.36 -1.41 6.53
N ARG A 38 -13.93 -0.23 6.78
CA ARG A 38 -13.21 1.05 6.68
C ARG A 38 -11.95 1.07 7.56
N THR A 39 -12.06 0.73 8.84
CA THR A 39 -10.92 0.74 9.78
C THR A 39 -9.79 -0.15 9.28
N ALA A 40 -10.07 -1.42 8.98
CA ALA A 40 -9.08 -2.37 8.48
C ALA A 40 -8.40 -1.93 7.16
N THR A 41 -9.14 -1.22 6.30
CA THR A 41 -8.60 -0.62 5.07
C THR A 41 -7.62 0.50 5.41
N TYR A 42 -8.01 1.41 6.31
CA TYR A 42 -7.17 2.53 6.72
C TYR A 42 -5.93 2.07 7.49
N ASP A 43 -6.03 1.01 8.30
CA ASP A 43 -4.87 0.44 9.01
C ASP A 43 -3.80 -0.05 8.03
N ARG A 44 -4.21 -0.65 6.91
CA ARG A 44 -3.30 -1.04 5.82
C ARG A 44 -2.73 0.15 5.08
N VAL A 45 -3.61 1.06 4.66
CA VAL A 45 -3.21 2.25 3.93
C VAL A 45 -2.28 3.13 4.75
N ASN A 46 -2.39 3.15 6.08
CA ASN A 46 -1.50 3.87 6.98
C ASN A 46 -0.19 3.12 7.29
N GLY A 47 -0.15 1.80 7.08
CA GLY A 47 1.00 0.96 7.37
C GLY A 47 1.01 0.37 8.77
N THR A 48 -0.07 0.53 9.54
CA THR A 48 -0.26 -0.08 10.86
C THR A 48 -0.38 -1.60 10.75
N VAL A 49 -1.04 -2.08 9.70
CA VAL A 49 -1.18 -3.50 9.36
C VAL A 49 -0.57 -3.73 7.98
N PRO A 50 0.33 -4.70 7.78
CA PRO A 50 0.88 -5.01 6.46
C PRO A 50 -0.22 -5.45 5.49
N PHE A 51 -0.07 -5.10 4.21
CA PHE A 51 -0.81 -5.78 3.15
C PHE A 51 -0.28 -7.21 2.99
N ASP A 52 -1.17 -8.19 2.87
CA ASP A 52 -0.77 -9.53 2.46
C ASP A 52 -0.58 -9.62 0.92
N THR A 53 -0.08 -10.75 0.43
CA THR A 53 0.18 -10.96 -1.00
C THR A 53 -1.08 -10.84 -1.87
N ARG A 54 -2.23 -11.36 -1.41
CA ARG A 54 -3.50 -11.26 -2.14
C ARG A 54 -3.97 -9.82 -2.19
N GLU A 55 -3.88 -9.10 -1.08
CA GLU A 55 -4.27 -7.69 -0.99
C GLU A 55 -3.39 -6.81 -1.88
N LEU A 56 -2.09 -7.08 -1.97
CA LEU A 56 -1.18 -6.38 -2.89
C LEU A 56 -1.56 -6.57 -4.35
N LEU A 57 -1.91 -7.80 -4.76
CA LEU A 57 -2.37 -8.08 -6.13
C LEU A 57 -3.66 -7.30 -6.45
N LEU A 58 -4.62 -7.28 -5.52
CA LEU A 58 -5.88 -6.54 -5.69
C LEU A 58 -5.66 -5.03 -5.76
N VAL A 59 -4.80 -4.49 -4.88
CA VAL A 59 -4.45 -3.06 -4.88
C VAL A 59 -3.73 -2.68 -6.16
N ALA A 60 -2.74 -3.46 -6.61
CA ALA A 60 -2.03 -3.21 -7.86
C ALA A 60 -2.98 -3.21 -9.05
N SER A 61 -3.87 -4.21 -9.14
CA SER A 61 -4.90 -4.27 -10.18
C SER A 61 -5.83 -3.06 -10.15
N HIS A 62 -6.28 -2.63 -8.97
CA HIS A 62 -7.15 -1.46 -8.82
C HIS A 62 -6.45 -0.15 -9.20
N LEU A 63 -5.15 -0.06 -8.91
CA LEU A 63 -4.30 1.05 -9.32
C LEU A 63 -3.90 0.98 -10.80
N GLY A 64 -4.17 -0.11 -11.51
CA GLY A 64 -3.73 -0.28 -12.90
C GLY A 64 -2.21 -0.32 -13.05
N VAL A 65 -1.50 -0.89 -12.07
CA VAL A 65 -0.05 -1.17 -12.13
C VAL A 65 0.21 -2.65 -11.87
N SER A 66 1.40 -3.12 -12.22
CA SER A 66 1.85 -4.45 -11.82
C SER A 66 2.23 -4.47 -10.33
N VAL A 67 2.15 -5.64 -9.69
CA VAL A 67 2.60 -5.78 -8.29
C VAL A 67 4.12 -5.62 -8.19
N GLU A 68 4.85 -6.02 -9.23
CA GLU A 68 6.30 -5.88 -9.36
C GLU A 68 6.73 -4.40 -9.38
N GLU A 69 5.99 -3.54 -10.07
CA GLU A 69 6.22 -2.09 -10.07
C GLU A 69 6.02 -1.49 -8.67
N LEU A 70 4.95 -1.94 -7.98
CA LEU A 70 4.63 -1.47 -6.63
C LEU A 70 5.70 -1.89 -5.61
N VAL A 71 6.17 -3.14 -5.69
CA VAL A 71 7.25 -3.66 -4.84
C VAL A 71 8.57 -2.94 -5.12
N ARG A 72 8.96 -2.78 -6.39
CA ARG A 72 10.18 -2.06 -6.76
C ARG A 72 10.17 -0.62 -6.25
N ALA A 73 9.03 0.07 -6.37
CA ALA A 73 8.89 1.44 -5.86
C ALA A 73 8.92 1.51 -4.32
N ALA A 74 8.51 0.45 -3.61
CA ALA A 74 8.65 0.35 -2.16
C ALA A 74 10.10 0.09 -1.73
N ASP A 75 10.83 -0.77 -2.45
CA ASP A 75 12.24 -1.06 -2.16
C ASP A 75 13.10 0.20 -2.32
N SER A 76 12.92 0.97 -3.40
CA SER A 76 13.64 2.23 -3.63
C SER A 76 13.37 3.34 -2.60
N ARG A 77 12.42 3.15 -1.67
CA ARG A 77 12.17 4.09 -0.55
C ARG A 77 12.99 3.75 0.70
N ARG A 78 13.56 2.54 0.76
CA ARG A 78 14.34 2.06 1.90
C ARG A 78 15.84 2.33 1.73
N ASP A 79 16.26 2.55 0.49
CA ASP A 79 17.62 2.97 0.09
C ASP A 79 17.80 4.49 0.23
#